data_AF-A0A0F9ZQS3-F1
#
_entry.id   AF-A0A0F9ZQS3-F1
#
_cell.length_a   1.000
_cell.length_b   1.000
_cell.length_c   1.000
_cell.angle_alpha   90.00
_cell.angle_beta   90.00
_cell.angle_gamma   90.00
#
_symmetry.space_group_name_H-M   'P 1'
#
loop_
_entity.id
_entity.type
_entity.pdbx_description
1 polymer ?
#
loop_
_entity_poly.entity_id
_entity_poly.type
_entity_poly.pdbx_seq_one_letter_code
_entity_poly.pdbx_strand_id
1 'polypeptide(L)'
;MNYSVKKLEKSQIEVGFELSVEEFEEYIQKALLHLKEHVKIDGFRKGNVPKEMVEKEVGQENLLMEAGDLAVKKSYAKFVTENKLEPIGEPEVQIVKIAKGNPLLFKVKVSVLPDIELPNYKKIASQVKSSNILVDQKEIEEALRYLQKSRAKFSQEDRPAEAKDFVEIEYQNKDINGGKEIKDKFILGEGGFLKDFEDNIIGMKAGQEKEFISKFPENTPNKNLAGKDSNFKVKMISVQKMELPEINDEFAKALGVFDGLVSLKENLKEGITMEKNEEERQRKRGEMVSKITEKVKFDLPEKMVEYEQARLFEDLKNQIAKNFKMPFEDYLSSIKKTEEEIKASFTLEAEKRIKNFLVLRQIGKVENIEVSEKELEEEMNKVLKKYSMPTGRQAMPIVPTIVEKTQRGERVYDIFSRLLEERIVFLAGPVSDLNANIVIAQMLYLVSKDPKKDIKLYINSPGGSVTAGLAIYDTMQFIKCPVSTICIGLTASMAAIILGAGTKGKRFALPNAEILLHQVSGGTQGQATEIEITAKQIIKIKASINQILSKHTGQPIDRVEKDTDRDFYMTASEAKEYGLIDEVIEANKDSK
;
A
#
# COMPACT_ATOMS: atom_id res chain seq x y z
N MET A 1 -2.84 -5.94 47.12
CA MET A 1 -3.72 -5.91 45.95
C MET A 1 -4.33 -7.29 45.81
N ASN A 2 -5.63 -7.38 46.06
CA ASN A 2 -6.39 -8.60 45.85
C ASN A 2 -7.12 -8.50 44.52
N TYR A 3 -7.36 -9.64 43.88
CA TYR A 3 -8.19 -9.68 42.68
C TYR A 3 -9.05 -10.94 42.63
N SER A 4 -10.16 -10.85 41.90
CA SER A 4 -11.07 -11.96 41.60
C SER A 4 -11.30 -12.04 40.11
N VAL A 5 -11.31 -13.24 39.53
CA VAL A 5 -11.47 -13.45 38.09
C VAL A 5 -12.75 -14.22 37.82
N LYS A 6 -13.57 -13.71 36.91
CA LYS A 6 -14.79 -14.35 36.40
C LYS A 6 -14.65 -14.57 34.90
N LYS A 7 -14.75 -15.82 34.45
CA LYS A 7 -14.83 -16.15 33.01
C LYS A 7 -16.23 -15.81 32.49
N LEU A 8 -16.29 -15.25 31.29
CA LEU A 8 -17.50 -14.87 30.57
C LEU A 8 -17.52 -15.58 29.20
N GLU A 9 -18.66 -15.53 28.52
CA GLU A 9 -18.79 -16.05 27.14
C GLU A 9 -17.86 -15.31 26.17
N LYS A 10 -17.65 -15.89 24.97
CA LYS A 10 -16.85 -15.29 23.88
C LYS A 10 -15.42 -14.95 24.31
N SER A 11 -14.82 -15.80 25.14
CA SER A 11 -13.46 -15.67 25.66
C SER A 11 -13.19 -14.35 26.39
N GLN A 12 -14.18 -13.83 27.11
CA GLN A 12 -14.01 -12.65 27.95
C GLN A 12 -13.72 -13.03 29.40
N ILE A 13 -12.98 -12.17 30.09
CA ILE A 13 -12.81 -12.24 31.54
C ILE A 13 -13.21 -10.89 32.15
N GLU A 14 -13.84 -10.95 33.32
CA GLU A 14 -14.02 -9.81 34.21
C GLU A 14 -13.15 -10.02 35.44
N VAL A 15 -12.33 -9.03 35.76
CA VAL A 15 -11.39 -9.05 36.89
C VAL A 15 -11.75 -7.91 37.83
N GLY A 16 -12.18 -8.25 39.05
CA GLY A 16 -12.39 -7.28 40.11
C GLY A 16 -11.12 -7.08 40.90
N PHE A 17 -10.65 -5.85 41.01
CA PHE A 17 -9.46 -5.45 41.77
C PHE A 17 -9.84 -4.70 43.04
N GLU A 18 -9.10 -4.99 44.11
CA GLU A 18 -9.16 -4.28 45.38
C GLU A 18 -7.75 -3.90 45.81
N LEU A 19 -7.50 -2.59 45.87
CA LEU A 19 -6.29 -2.01 46.44
C LEU A 19 -6.62 -1.52 47.84
N SER A 20 -5.79 -1.88 48.81
CA SER A 20 -5.97 -1.40 50.18
C SER A 20 -5.82 0.13 50.24
N VAL A 21 -6.21 0.72 51.37
CA VAL A 21 -6.07 2.18 51.58
C VAL A 21 -4.61 2.60 51.44
N GLU A 22 -3.69 1.82 52.00
CA GLU A 22 -2.25 2.09 51.94
C GLU A 22 -1.72 2.01 50.51
N GLU A 23 -2.13 1.00 49.75
CA GLU A 23 -1.72 0.83 48.35
C GLU A 23 -2.25 1.96 47.48
N PHE A 24 -3.52 2.37 47.67
CA PHE A 24 -4.11 3.45 46.89
C PHE A 24 -3.51 4.81 47.25
N GLU A 25 -3.17 5.04 48.52
CA GLU A 25 -2.51 6.27 48.97
C GLU A 25 -1.16 6.48 48.24
N GLU A 26 -0.41 5.41 47.95
CA GLU A 26 0.80 5.55 47.12
C GLU A 26 0.51 6.09 45.72
N TYR A 27 -0.62 5.69 45.12
CA TYR A 27 -1.02 6.19 43.80
C TYR A 27 -1.51 7.64 43.88
N ILE A 28 -2.17 8.04 44.97
CA ILE A 28 -2.51 9.45 45.23
C ILE A 28 -1.25 10.31 45.32
N GLN A 29 -0.20 9.84 46.01
CA GLN A 29 1.08 10.55 46.07
C GLN A 29 1.77 10.63 44.71
N LYS A 30 1.70 9.58 43.89
CA LYS A 30 2.23 9.57 42.51
C LYS A 30 1.45 10.53 41.60
N ALA A 31 0.12 10.56 41.71
CA ALA A 31 -0.74 11.50 40.98
C ALA A 31 -0.44 12.95 41.38
N LEU A 32 -0.28 13.24 42.68
CA LEU A 32 0.11 14.56 43.16
C LEU A 32 1.45 15.03 42.56
N LEU A 33 2.44 14.14 42.47
CA LEU A 33 3.73 14.46 41.85
C LEU A 33 3.59 14.73 40.35
N HIS A 34 2.80 13.91 39.64
CA HIS A 34 2.54 14.09 38.22
C HIS A 34 1.82 15.42 37.93
N LEU A 35 0.77 15.73 38.69
CA LEU A 35 -0.01 16.95 38.55
C LEU A 35 0.81 18.20 38.89
N LYS A 36 1.70 18.13 39.90
CA LYS A 36 2.57 19.23 40.31
C LYS A 36 3.50 19.74 39.18
N GLU A 37 3.85 18.90 38.22
CA GLU A 37 4.65 19.30 37.06
C GLU A 37 3.84 20.13 36.04
N HIS A 38 2.52 19.96 36.03
CA HIS A 38 1.63 20.51 35.00
C HIS A 38 0.79 21.70 35.49
N VAL A 39 0.51 21.77 36.79
CA VAL A 39 -0.30 22.84 37.40
C VAL A 39 0.49 24.16 37.48
N LYS A 40 -0.14 25.24 37.02
CA LYS A 40 0.35 26.61 37.19
C LYS A 40 -0.37 27.25 38.37
N ILE A 41 0.38 27.69 39.38
CA ILE A 41 -0.14 28.48 40.51
C ILE A 41 0.61 29.80 40.57
N ASP A 42 -0.13 30.90 40.69
CA ASP A 42 0.45 32.25 40.80
C ASP A 42 1.38 32.35 42.01
N GLY A 43 2.59 32.88 41.78
CA GLY A 43 3.65 32.99 42.78
C GLY A 43 4.59 31.79 42.91
N PHE A 44 4.35 30.68 42.19
CA PHE A 44 5.22 29.50 42.22
C PHE A 44 5.74 29.12 40.82
N ARG A 45 7.02 28.72 40.75
CA ARG A 45 7.60 28.12 39.54
C ARG A 45 7.03 26.71 39.36
N LYS A 46 6.66 26.34 38.12
CA LYS A 46 6.22 24.97 37.76
C LYS A 46 7.14 23.91 38.38
N GLY A 47 6.56 22.88 38.98
CA GLY A 47 7.30 21.82 39.68
C GLY A 47 7.76 22.15 41.10
N ASN A 48 7.62 23.39 41.60
CA ASN A 48 7.99 23.79 42.96
C ASN A 48 6.78 24.18 43.84
N VAL A 49 5.57 23.85 43.40
CA VAL A 49 4.34 24.11 44.16
C VAL A 49 4.25 23.14 45.37
N PRO A 50 3.88 23.61 46.58
CA PRO A 50 3.57 22.76 47.73
C PRO A 50 2.38 21.81 47.45
N LYS A 51 2.44 20.56 47.93
CA LYS A 51 1.43 19.52 47.64
C LYS A 51 0.01 19.94 48.02
N GLU A 52 -0.16 20.59 49.17
CA GLU A 52 -1.46 21.08 49.66
C GLU A 52 -2.09 22.12 48.74
N MET A 53 -1.26 22.96 48.09
CA MET A 53 -1.73 23.95 47.13
C MET A 53 -2.12 23.31 45.80
N VAL A 54 -1.38 22.28 45.37
CA VAL A 54 -1.76 21.47 44.19
C VAL A 54 -3.09 20.75 44.41
N GLU A 55 -3.28 20.12 45.57
CA GLU A 55 -4.54 19.44 45.91
C GLU A 55 -5.72 20.42 45.96
N LYS A 56 -5.51 21.63 46.49
CA LYS A 56 -6.53 22.68 46.55
C LYS A 56 -6.90 23.24 45.17
N GLU A 57 -5.92 23.40 44.28
CA GLU A 57 -6.12 23.95 42.94
C GLU A 57 -6.74 22.93 41.97
N VAL A 58 -6.26 21.68 41.99
CA VAL A 58 -6.74 20.62 41.10
C VAL A 58 -8.10 20.08 41.54
N GLY A 59 -8.39 20.17 42.84
CA GLY A 59 -9.57 19.60 43.44
C GLY A 59 -9.40 18.11 43.74
N GLN A 60 -10.02 17.68 44.84
CA GLN A 60 -9.88 16.33 45.36
C GLN A 60 -10.38 15.25 44.40
N GLU A 61 -11.44 15.54 43.63
CA GLU A 61 -12.01 14.59 42.66
C GLU A 61 -11.05 14.29 41.51
N ASN A 62 -10.50 15.32 40.86
CA ASN A 62 -9.54 15.16 39.78
C ASN A 62 -8.27 14.44 40.23
N LEU A 63 -7.78 14.75 41.43
CA LEU A 63 -6.65 14.03 42.01
C LEU A 63 -6.95 12.53 42.21
N LEU A 64 -8.13 12.21 42.73
CA LEU A 64 -8.54 10.82 42.91
C LEU A 64 -8.69 10.10 41.57
N MET A 65 -9.26 10.75 40.54
CA MET A 65 -9.38 10.16 39.20
C MET A 65 -8.00 9.87 38.59
N GLU A 66 -7.07 10.83 38.62
CA GLU A 66 -5.70 10.64 38.14
C GLU A 66 -4.99 9.49 38.88
N ALA A 67 -5.15 9.42 40.21
CA ALA A 67 -4.64 8.32 41.01
C ALA A 67 -5.28 6.98 40.65
N GLY A 68 -6.59 6.98 40.37
CA GLY A 68 -7.36 5.84 39.90
C GLY A 68 -6.83 5.31 38.58
N ASP A 69 -6.61 6.16 37.60
CA ASP A 69 -6.09 5.77 36.28
C ASP A 69 -4.69 5.17 36.36
N LEU A 70 -3.80 5.78 37.15
CA LEU A 70 -2.47 5.23 37.42
C LEU A 70 -2.54 3.87 38.11
N ALA A 71 -3.43 3.72 39.10
CA ALA A 71 -3.64 2.49 39.84
C ALA A 71 -4.18 1.38 38.94
N VAL A 72 -5.21 1.66 38.12
CA VAL A 72 -5.79 0.74 37.14
C VAL A 72 -4.72 0.26 36.18
N LYS A 73 -3.98 1.17 35.54
CA LYS A 73 -2.98 0.85 34.53
C LYS A 73 -1.89 -0.08 35.07
N LYS A 74 -1.34 0.21 36.26
CA LYS A 74 -0.31 -0.63 36.87
C LYS A 74 -0.84 -1.96 37.38
N SER A 75 -1.99 -1.96 38.03
CA SER A 75 -2.60 -3.16 38.60
C SER A 75 -3.00 -4.16 37.52
N TYR A 76 -3.61 -3.67 36.43
CA TYR A 76 -3.97 -4.49 35.27
C TYR A 76 -2.73 -5.06 34.56
N ALA A 77 -1.71 -4.23 34.28
CA ALA A 77 -0.48 -4.69 33.64
C ALA A 77 0.24 -5.78 34.45
N LYS A 78 0.30 -5.60 35.78
CA LYS A 78 0.84 -6.59 36.71
C LYS A 78 0.05 -7.90 36.64
N PHE A 79 -1.27 -7.83 36.72
CA PHE A 79 -2.15 -9.00 36.62
C PHE A 79 -1.96 -9.77 35.30
N VAL A 80 -1.89 -9.06 34.17
CA VAL A 80 -1.67 -9.66 32.85
C VAL A 80 -0.34 -10.42 32.81
N THR A 81 0.73 -9.83 33.35
CA THR A 81 2.07 -10.44 33.34
C THR A 81 2.15 -11.65 34.27
N GLU A 82 1.63 -11.54 35.50
CA GLU A 82 1.67 -12.61 36.50
C GLU A 82 0.85 -13.83 36.06
N ASN A 83 -0.28 -13.60 35.37
CA ASN A 83 -1.16 -14.67 34.89
C ASN A 83 -0.84 -15.09 33.44
N LYS A 84 0.22 -14.53 32.82
CA LYS A 84 0.63 -14.78 31.42
C LYS A 84 -0.53 -14.69 30.43
N LEU A 85 -1.41 -13.71 30.63
CA LEU A 85 -2.58 -13.52 29.80
C LEU A 85 -2.20 -12.85 28.49
N GLU A 86 -2.91 -13.22 27.43
CA GLU A 86 -2.79 -12.60 26.12
C GLU A 86 -4.10 -11.84 25.80
N PRO A 87 -4.25 -10.58 26.27
CA PRO A 87 -5.45 -9.78 26.05
C PRO A 87 -5.60 -9.33 24.59
N ILE A 88 -6.84 -9.19 24.15
CA ILE A 88 -7.24 -8.79 22.79
C ILE A 88 -7.93 -7.42 22.87
N GLY A 89 -7.22 -6.40 22.40
CA GLY A 89 -7.68 -5.02 22.43
C GLY A 89 -7.64 -4.38 23.81
N GLU A 90 -8.20 -3.18 23.91
CA GLU A 90 -8.21 -2.43 25.17
C GLU A 90 -9.24 -2.98 26.18
N PRO A 91 -8.90 -2.98 27.48
CA PRO A 91 -9.83 -3.36 28.54
C PRO A 91 -10.91 -2.30 28.76
N GLU A 92 -12.13 -2.75 29.04
CA GLU A 92 -13.20 -1.91 29.59
C GLU A 92 -13.00 -1.80 31.10
N VAL A 93 -12.85 -0.58 31.61
CA VAL A 93 -12.62 -0.32 33.04
C VAL A 93 -13.85 0.32 33.65
N GLN A 94 -14.31 -0.22 34.78
CA GLN A 94 -15.37 0.35 35.59
C GLN A 94 -14.87 0.60 37.00
N ILE A 95 -14.79 1.87 37.41
CA ILE A 95 -14.51 2.23 38.80
C ILE A 95 -15.76 1.94 39.63
N VAL A 96 -15.65 1.06 40.62
CA VAL A 96 -16.75 0.66 41.52
C VAL A 96 -16.78 1.55 42.76
N LYS A 97 -15.62 1.85 43.35
CA LYS A 97 -15.49 2.70 44.52
C LYS A 97 -14.18 3.46 44.47
N ILE A 98 -14.25 4.78 44.58
CA ILE A 98 -13.10 5.67 44.71
C ILE A 98 -13.41 6.78 45.72
N ALA A 99 -12.66 6.81 46.81
CA ALA A 99 -12.79 7.82 47.84
C ALA A 99 -11.51 7.89 48.68
N LYS A 100 -11.16 9.08 49.18
CA LYS A 100 -10.02 9.25 50.09
C LYS A 100 -10.23 8.42 51.36
N GLY A 101 -9.16 7.78 51.85
CA GLY A 101 -9.22 6.92 53.04
C GLY A 101 -10.02 5.63 52.88
N ASN A 102 -10.43 5.26 51.66
CA ASN A 102 -11.12 4.02 51.35
C ASN A 102 -10.31 3.19 50.35
N PRO A 103 -10.48 1.85 50.34
CA PRO A 103 -9.94 1.00 49.29
C PRO A 103 -10.45 1.43 47.91
N LEU A 104 -9.58 1.37 46.90
CA LEU A 104 -9.97 1.53 45.51
C LEU A 104 -10.50 0.20 44.99
N LEU A 105 -11.74 0.21 44.51
CA LEU A 105 -12.37 -0.95 43.86
C LEU A 105 -12.67 -0.63 42.42
N PHE A 106 -12.21 -1.48 41.50
CA PHE A 106 -12.54 -1.35 40.08
C PHE A 106 -12.62 -2.72 39.42
N LYS A 107 -13.32 -2.78 38.30
CA LYS A 107 -13.45 -3.96 37.46
C LYS A 107 -12.81 -3.70 36.11
N VAL A 108 -12.19 -4.74 35.57
CA VAL A 108 -11.64 -4.76 34.21
C VAL A 108 -12.29 -5.89 33.45
N LYS A 109 -12.92 -5.58 32.31
CA LYS A 109 -13.44 -6.57 31.38
C LYS A 109 -12.60 -6.56 30.10
N VAL A 110 -12.11 -7.72 29.68
CA VAL A 110 -11.25 -7.81 28.50
C VAL A 110 -11.43 -9.16 27.80
N SER A 111 -11.32 -9.16 26.46
CA SER A 111 -11.23 -10.39 25.68
C SER A 111 -9.82 -10.96 25.79
N VAL A 112 -9.68 -12.27 25.97
CA VAL A 112 -8.39 -12.96 26.03
C VAL A 112 -8.36 -14.06 24.99
N LEU A 113 -7.15 -14.45 24.56
CA LEU A 113 -7.03 -15.61 23.68
C LEU A 113 -7.55 -16.88 24.41
N PRO A 114 -8.36 -17.70 23.73
CA PRO A 114 -8.92 -18.90 24.32
C PRO A 114 -7.85 -19.99 24.47
N ASP A 115 -8.01 -20.81 25.52
CA ASP A 115 -7.30 -22.08 25.63
C ASP A 115 -7.91 -23.07 24.63
N ILE A 116 -7.06 -23.69 23.81
CA ILE A 116 -7.49 -24.60 22.75
C ILE A 116 -6.90 -26.00 22.98
N GLU A 117 -7.79 -26.98 23.16
CA GLU A 117 -7.45 -28.40 23.16
C GLU A 117 -7.46 -28.95 21.73
N LEU A 118 -6.30 -29.42 21.28
CA LEU A 118 -6.15 -29.96 19.92
C LEU A 118 -6.54 -31.44 19.85
N PRO A 119 -7.33 -31.87 18.85
CA PRO A 119 -7.54 -33.29 18.56
C PRO A 119 -6.26 -33.92 18.01
N ASN A 120 -6.27 -35.22 17.69
CA ASN A 120 -5.15 -35.85 16.99
C ASN A 120 -5.04 -35.34 15.53
N TYR A 121 -4.46 -34.14 15.37
CA TYR A 121 -4.34 -33.42 14.11
C TYR A 121 -3.45 -34.12 13.10
N LYS A 122 -2.41 -34.86 13.55
CA LYS A 122 -1.53 -35.66 12.68
C LYS A 122 -2.32 -36.74 11.91
N LYS A 123 -3.21 -37.46 12.61
CA LYS A 123 -4.10 -38.46 11.99
C LYS A 123 -5.14 -37.85 11.06
N ILE A 124 -5.63 -36.65 11.37
CA ILE A 124 -6.59 -35.94 10.52
C ILE A 124 -5.91 -35.45 9.24
N ALA A 125 -4.71 -34.86 9.36
CA ALA A 125 -3.94 -34.34 8.23
C ALA A 125 -3.51 -35.46 7.26
N SER A 126 -3.16 -36.64 7.76
CA SER A 126 -2.77 -37.78 6.91
C SER A 126 -3.91 -38.34 6.04
N GLN A 127 -5.17 -37.97 6.31
CA GLN A 127 -6.33 -38.37 5.50
C GLN A 127 -6.54 -37.49 4.27
N VAL A 128 -5.83 -36.36 4.16
CA VAL A 128 -5.91 -35.46 3.01
C VAL A 128 -5.07 -36.03 1.87
N LYS A 129 -5.75 -36.42 0.78
CA LYS A 129 -5.11 -37.01 -0.39
C LYS A 129 -4.50 -35.92 -1.28
N SER A 130 -3.36 -36.25 -1.91
CA SER A 130 -2.79 -35.42 -2.97
C SER A 130 -3.41 -35.77 -4.31
N SER A 131 -3.67 -34.75 -5.12
CA SER A 131 -4.03 -34.91 -6.52
C SER A 131 -2.79 -35.13 -7.38
N ASN A 132 -2.92 -35.86 -8.48
CA ASN A 132 -1.85 -35.96 -9.48
C ASN A 132 -1.85 -34.68 -10.32
N ILE A 133 -0.69 -34.03 -10.45
CA ILE A 133 -0.55 -32.78 -11.20
C ILE A 133 0.00 -33.14 -12.59
N LEU A 134 -0.84 -32.92 -13.59
CA LEU A 134 -0.47 -33.09 -14.99
C LEU A 134 -0.74 -31.78 -15.72
N VAL A 135 0.22 -31.35 -16.53
CA VAL A 135 0.04 -30.26 -17.50
C VAL A 135 -0.31 -30.89 -18.82
N ASP A 136 -1.49 -30.57 -19.33
CA ASP A 136 -1.92 -31.06 -20.62
C ASP A 136 -1.32 -30.21 -21.76
N GLN A 137 -1.34 -30.75 -22.97
CA GLN A 137 -0.79 -30.05 -24.13
C GLN A 137 -1.60 -28.79 -24.49
N LYS A 138 -2.90 -28.79 -24.17
CA LYS A 138 -3.82 -27.71 -24.49
C LYS A 138 -3.52 -26.46 -23.65
N GLU A 139 -3.16 -26.62 -22.39
CA GLU A 139 -2.74 -25.55 -21.48
C GLU A 139 -1.46 -24.86 -21.99
N ILE A 140 -0.51 -25.65 -22.49
CA ILE A 140 0.72 -25.10 -23.10
C ILE A 140 0.39 -24.31 -24.36
N GLU A 141 -0.53 -24.82 -25.20
CA GLU A 141 -0.99 -24.12 -26.39
C GLU A 141 -1.76 -22.84 -26.07
N GLU A 142 -2.61 -22.85 -25.04
CA GLU A 142 -3.34 -21.67 -24.57
C GLU A 142 -2.37 -20.59 -24.03
N ALA A 143 -1.37 -20.99 -23.24
CA ALA A 143 -0.31 -20.09 -22.77
C ALA A 143 0.52 -19.50 -23.93
N LEU A 144 0.85 -20.31 -24.94
CA LEU A 144 1.53 -19.83 -26.15
C LEU A 144 0.66 -18.84 -26.94
N ARG A 145 -0.64 -19.11 -27.12
CA ARG A 145 -1.56 -18.18 -27.79
C ARG A 145 -1.69 -16.87 -27.02
N TYR A 146 -1.70 -16.92 -25.68
CA TYR A 146 -1.69 -15.72 -24.86
C TYR A 146 -0.41 -14.90 -25.09
N LEU A 147 0.76 -15.54 -25.09
CA LEU A 147 2.03 -14.87 -25.40
C LEU A 147 2.05 -14.29 -26.82
N GLN A 148 1.55 -15.04 -27.81
CA GLN A 148 1.45 -14.60 -29.20
C GLN A 148 0.62 -13.31 -29.30
N LYS A 149 -0.57 -13.28 -28.69
CA LYS A 149 -1.43 -12.10 -28.63
C LYS A 149 -0.75 -10.92 -27.93
N SER A 150 0.02 -11.17 -26.87
CA SER A 150 0.75 -10.11 -26.14
C SER A 150 1.85 -9.45 -26.97
N ARG A 151 2.28 -10.09 -28.07
CA ARG A 151 3.31 -9.60 -29.00
C ARG A 151 2.73 -9.21 -30.36
N ALA A 152 1.40 -9.08 -30.45
CA ALA A 152 0.77 -8.61 -31.68
C ALA A 152 1.29 -7.23 -32.07
N LYS A 153 1.48 -7.02 -33.38
CA LYS A 153 1.76 -5.70 -33.94
C LYS A 153 0.45 -5.04 -34.33
N PHE A 154 0.35 -3.74 -34.07
CA PHE A 154 -0.81 -2.95 -34.41
C PHE A 154 -0.40 -1.87 -35.43
N SER A 155 -1.03 -1.87 -36.60
CA SER A 155 -0.88 -0.82 -37.61
C SER A 155 -2.17 -0.02 -37.71
N GLN A 156 -2.09 1.32 -37.66
CA GLN A 156 -3.26 2.16 -37.93
C GLN A 156 -3.71 1.97 -39.38
N GLU A 157 -5.01 1.82 -39.58
CA GLU A 157 -5.60 1.67 -40.90
C GLU A 157 -6.68 2.74 -41.13
N ASP A 158 -6.70 3.32 -42.33
CA ASP A 158 -7.76 4.23 -42.78
C ASP A 158 -8.86 3.46 -43.54
N ARG A 159 -9.38 2.40 -42.90
CA ARG A 159 -10.46 1.57 -43.43
C ARG A 159 -11.55 1.34 -42.38
N PRO A 160 -12.76 0.92 -42.78
CA PRO A 160 -13.79 0.48 -41.85
C PRO A 160 -13.29 -0.63 -40.92
N ALA A 161 -13.70 -0.58 -39.65
CA ALA A 161 -13.34 -1.59 -38.65
C ALA A 161 -13.89 -2.97 -39.03
N GLU A 162 -13.05 -3.99 -38.97
CA GLU A 162 -13.39 -5.38 -39.24
C GLU A 162 -13.22 -6.24 -37.98
N ALA A 163 -13.80 -7.44 -38.00
CA ALA A 163 -13.57 -8.40 -36.91
C ALA A 163 -12.06 -8.67 -36.75
N LYS A 164 -11.59 -8.78 -35.51
CA LYS A 164 -10.20 -8.93 -35.08
C LYS A 164 -9.33 -7.67 -35.17
N ASP A 165 -9.87 -6.53 -35.60
CA ASP A 165 -9.16 -5.25 -35.46
C ASP A 165 -9.13 -4.83 -33.98
N PHE A 166 -8.04 -4.18 -33.60
CA PHE A 166 -7.92 -3.50 -32.31
C PHE A 166 -8.47 -2.09 -32.47
N VAL A 167 -9.51 -1.78 -31.70
CA VAL A 167 -10.22 -0.49 -31.79
C VAL A 167 -10.06 0.28 -30.50
N GLU A 168 -9.94 1.60 -30.66
CA GLU A 168 -10.08 2.55 -29.56
C GLU A 168 -11.38 3.32 -29.78
N ILE A 169 -12.23 3.35 -28.76
CA ILE A 169 -13.53 4.01 -28.82
C ILE A 169 -13.71 4.97 -27.65
N GLU A 170 -14.60 5.93 -27.85
CA GLU A 170 -15.18 6.74 -26.79
C GLU A 170 -16.68 6.50 -26.80
N TYR A 171 -17.24 6.10 -25.66
CA TYR A 171 -18.66 5.79 -25.56
C TYR A 171 -19.32 6.48 -24.37
N GLN A 172 -20.61 6.73 -24.52
CA GLN A 172 -21.47 7.34 -23.53
C GLN A 172 -22.72 6.48 -23.34
N ASN A 173 -23.06 6.17 -22.08
CA ASN A 173 -24.23 5.36 -21.75
C ASN A 173 -24.83 5.77 -20.39
N LYS A 174 -26.10 6.19 -20.39
CA LYS A 174 -26.77 6.68 -19.16
C LYS A 174 -26.88 5.64 -18.05
N ASP A 175 -27.03 4.37 -18.41
CA ASP A 175 -27.28 3.28 -17.47
C ASP A 175 -25.99 2.72 -16.84
N ILE A 176 -24.84 2.87 -17.51
CA ILE A 176 -23.55 2.35 -17.03
C ILE A 176 -22.67 3.46 -16.45
N ASN A 177 -22.58 4.62 -17.11
CA ASN A 177 -21.61 5.67 -16.78
C ASN A 177 -22.26 7.03 -16.49
N GLY A 178 -23.58 7.05 -16.24
CA GLY A 178 -24.32 8.27 -15.96
C GLY A 178 -24.33 9.26 -17.13
N GLY A 179 -24.01 8.80 -18.34
CA GLY A 179 -23.85 9.65 -19.51
C GLY A 179 -22.51 10.39 -19.53
N LYS A 180 -21.47 9.91 -18.86
CA LYS A 180 -20.10 10.43 -19.03
C LYS A 180 -19.42 9.75 -20.23
N GLU A 181 -18.54 10.48 -20.90
CA GLU A 181 -17.70 9.89 -21.96
C GLU A 181 -16.59 9.05 -21.34
N ILE A 182 -16.49 7.79 -21.77
CA ILE A 182 -15.48 6.84 -21.31
C ILE A 182 -14.72 6.33 -22.54
N LYS A 183 -13.39 6.35 -22.44
CA LYS A 183 -12.52 5.74 -23.46
C LYS A 183 -12.24 4.29 -23.13
N ASP A 184 -12.33 3.43 -24.13
CA ASP A 184 -12.05 2.01 -24.00
C ASP A 184 -11.34 1.47 -25.24
N LYS A 185 -10.68 0.31 -25.09
CA LYS A 185 -9.93 -0.33 -26.16
C LYS A 185 -9.99 -1.84 -26.06
N PHE A 186 -10.29 -2.50 -27.17
CA PHE A 186 -10.43 -3.95 -27.22
C PHE A 186 -10.28 -4.47 -28.66
N ILE A 187 -10.26 -5.79 -28.81
CA ILE A 187 -10.23 -6.48 -30.09
C ILE A 187 -11.67 -6.84 -30.48
N LEU A 188 -12.11 -6.41 -31.66
CA LEU A 188 -13.46 -6.70 -32.16
C LEU A 188 -13.67 -8.20 -32.37
N GLY A 189 -14.79 -8.71 -31.87
CA GLY A 189 -15.21 -10.11 -32.00
C GLY A 189 -14.59 -11.07 -30.98
N GLU A 190 -13.77 -10.59 -30.04
CA GLU A 190 -13.19 -11.42 -28.97
C GLU A 190 -13.91 -11.29 -27.62
N GLY A 191 -15.01 -10.53 -27.56
CA GLY A 191 -15.79 -10.35 -26.32
C GLY A 191 -15.12 -9.39 -25.34
N GLY A 192 -14.52 -8.33 -25.87
CA GLY A 192 -13.95 -7.24 -25.07
C GLY A 192 -15.01 -6.30 -24.49
N PHE A 193 -16.22 -6.30 -25.06
CA PHE A 193 -17.38 -5.55 -24.56
C PHE A 193 -18.64 -6.43 -24.61
N LEU A 194 -19.76 -5.91 -25.15
CA LEU A 194 -20.97 -6.68 -25.41
C LEU A 194 -20.97 -7.15 -26.86
N LYS A 195 -21.32 -8.42 -27.12
CA LYS A 195 -21.35 -8.95 -28.49
C LYS A 195 -22.18 -8.09 -29.44
N ASP A 196 -23.39 -7.75 -29.03
CA ASP A 196 -24.33 -6.93 -29.81
C ASP A 196 -23.81 -5.49 -30.00
N PHE A 197 -23.02 -4.98 -29.06
CA PHE A 197 -22.35 -3.69 -29.20
C PHE A 197 -21.21 -3.77 -30.23
N GLU A 198 -20.37 -4.80 -30.14
CA GLU A 198 -19.26 -5.03 -31.08
C GLU A 198 -19.78 -5.17 -32.52
N ASP A 199 -20.86 -5.94 -32.72
CA ASP A 199 -21.52 -6.12 -34.01
C ASP A 199 -22.00 -4.78 -34.62
N ASN A 200 -22.42 -3.83 -33.78
CA ASN A 200 -22.91 -2.52 -34.21
C ASN A 200 -21.79 -1.55 -34.63
N ILE A 201 -20.56 -1.73 -34.15
CA ILE A 201 -19.43 -0.84 -34.48
C ILE A 201 -18.53 -1.40 -35.58
N ILE A 202 -18.71 -2.67 -35.98
CA ILE A 202 -18.13 -3.21 -37.20
C ILE A 202 -18.58 -2.36 -38.40
N GLY A 203 -17.63 -1.98 -39.25
CA GLY A 203 -17.82 -1.11 -40.40
C GLY A 203 -17.69 0.39 -40.09
N MET A 204 -17.49 0.80 -38.84
CA MET A 204 -17.20 2.21 -38.52
C MET A 204 -15.78 2.59 -38.90
N LYS A 205 -15.58 3.81 -39.41
CA LYS A 205 -14.24 4.38 -39.65
C LYS A 205 -13.78 5.24 -38.47
N ALA A 206 -12.47 5.43 -38.33
CA ALA A 206 -11.92 6.39 -37.36
C ALA A 206 -12.54 7.79 -37.54
N GLY A 207 -12.91 8.43 -36.43
CA GLY A 207 -13.62 9.69 -36.37
C GLY A 207 -15.15 9.59 -36.52
N GLN A 208 -15.69 8.44 -36.92
CA GLN A 208 -17.14 8.26 -37.10
C GLN A 208 -17.85 8.13 -35.75
N GLU A 209 -18.99 8.80 -35.63
CA GLU A 209 -19.91 8.67 -34.51
C GLU A 209 -21.15 7.87 -34.92
N LYS A 210 -21.65 7.04 -34.01
CA LYS A 210 -22.86 6.24 -34.20
C LYS A 210 -23.61 6.13 -32.88
N GLU A 211 -24.94 6.24 -32.97
CA GLU A 211 -25.84 5.93 -31.86
C GLU A 211 -26.61 4.65 -32.18
N PHE A 212 -26.67 3.74 -31.22
CA PHE A 212 -27.39 2.49 -31.36
C PHE A 212 -27.81 1.94 -30.00
N ILE A 213 -28.85 1.11 -30.03
CA ILE A 213 -29.31 0.38 -28.85
C ILE A 213 -28.58 -0.96 -28.84
N SER A 214 -28.02 -1.33 -27.70
CA SER A 214 -27.46 -2.66 -27.50
C SER A 214 -28.04 -3.35 -26.27
N LYS A 215 -28.26 -4.66 -26.39
CA LYS A 215 -28.86 -5.48 -25.34
C LYS A 215 -27.81 -6.13 -24.45
N PHE A 216 -27.98 -5.98 -23.14
CA PHE A 216 -27.15 -6.67 -22.17
C PHE A 216 -27.51 -8.18 -22.09
N PRO A 217 -26.51 -9.07 -22.01
CA PRO A 217 -26.75 -10.49 -21.77
C PRO A 217 -27.54 -10.77 -20.49
N GLU A 218 -28.36 -11.82 -20.47
CA GLU A 218 -29.12 -12.23 -19.28
C GLU A 218 -28.23 -12.62 -18.10
N ASN A 219 -27.00 -13.07 -18.37
CA ASN A 219 -25.99 -13.45 -17.38
C ASN A 219 -25.11 -12.27 -16.93
N THR A 220 -25.50 -11.02 -17.23
CA THR A 220 -24.76 -9.82 -16.77
C THR A 220 -24.75 -9.77 -15.23
N PRO A 221 -23.58 -9.57 -14.58
CA PRO A 221 -23.49 -9.54 -13.11
C PRO A 221 -24.40 -8.50 -12.44
N ASN A 222 -24.63 -7.37 -13.11
CA ASN A 222 -25.58 -6.36 -12.68
C ASN A 222 -27.01 -6.75 -13.08
N LYS A 223 -27.79 -7.25 -12.11
CA LYS A 223 -29.19 -7.66 -12.30
C LYS A 223 -30.11 -6.54 -12.79
N ASN A 224 -29.74 -5.27 -12.58
CA ASN A 224 -30.54 -4.14 -13.06
C ASN A 224 -30.37 -3.90 -14.57
N LEU A 225 -29.30 -4.41 -15.18
CA LEU A 225 -28.98 -4.29 -16.60
C LEU A 225 -29.22 -5.58 -17.37
N ALA A 226 -29.15 -6.74 -16.71
CA ALA A 226 -29.34 -8.05 -17.34
C ALA A 226 -30.62 -8.12 -18.21
N GLY A 227 -30.44 -8.45 -19.50
CA GLY A 227 -31.53 -8.60 -20.46
C GLY A 227 -32.18 -7.29 -20.94
N LYS A 228 -31.70 -6.11 -20.51
CA LYS A 228 -32.25 -4.82 -20.92
C LYS A 228 -31.51 -4.24 -22.11
N ASP A 229 -32.24 -3.42 -22.84
CA ASP A 229 -31.73 -2.61 -23.93
C ASP A 229 -31.20 -1.28 -23.37
N SER A 230 -30.09 -0.79 -23.90
CA SER A 230 -29.51 0.49 -23.50
C SER A 230 -28.90 1.24 -24.68
N ASN A 231 -29.05 2.56 -24.67
CA ASN A 231 -28.59 3.41 -25.77
C ASN A 231 -27.11 3.78 -25.59
N PHE A 232 -26.32 3.50 -26.60
CA PHE A 232 -24.92 3.85 -26.69
C PHE A 232 -24.71 4.92 -27.74
N LYS A 233 -24.03 6.00 -27.34
CA LYS A 233 -23.39 6.91 -28.29
C LYS A 233 -21.91 6.58 -28.33
N VAL A 234 -21.40 6.23 -29.50
CA VAL A 234 -20.03 5.74 -29.67
C VAL A 234 -19.33 6.54 -30.75
N LYS A 235 -18.08 6.89 -30.49
CA LYS A 235 -17.14 7.45 -31.44
C LYS A 235 -15.97 6.50 -31.62
N MET A 236 -15.68 6.15 -32.87
CA MET A 236 -14.49 5.37 -33.19
C MET A 236 -13.28 6.32 -33.17
N ILE A 237 -12.33 6.15 -32.25
CA ILE A 237 -11.12 6.97 -32.18
C ILE A 237 -10.10 6.45 -33.18
N SER A 238 -9.79 5.15 -33.14
CA SER A 238 -8.85 4.54 -34.08
C SER A 238 -9.20 3.09 -34.39
N VAL A 239 -8.85 2.67 -35.60
CA VAL A 239 -8.92 1.29 -36.05
C VAL A 239 -7.51 0.84 -36.36
N GLN A 240 -7.08 -0.26 -35.74
CA GLN A 240 -5.75 -0.80 -35.92
C GLN A 240 -5.84 -2.27 -36.33
N LYS A 241 -5.15 -2.64 -37.41
CA LYS A 241 -5.03 -4.03 -37.81
C LYS A 241 -4.10 -4.75 -36.83
N MET A 242 -4.59 -5.83 -36.25
CA MET A 242 -3.79 -6.69 -35.39
C MET A 242 -3.12 -7.79 -36.22
N GLU A 243 -1.79 -7.80 -36.23
CA GLU A 243 -1.00 -8.85 -36.86
C GLU A 243 -0.34 -9.72 -35.77
N LEU A 244 -0.79 -10.97 -35.70
CA LEU A 244 -0.23 -11.95 -34.79
C LEU A 244 1.08 -12.51 -35.38
N PRO A 245 2.19 -12.50 -34.63
CA PRO A 245 3.42 -13.15 -35.08
C PRO A 245 3.20 -14.67 -35.19
N GLU A 246 3.84 -15.33 -36.15
CA GLU A 246 3.79 -16.80 -36.22
C GLU A 246 4.51 -17.43 -35.03
N ILE A 247 3.94 -18.49 -34.46
CA ILE A 247 4.55 -19.22 -33.34
C ILE A 247 5.62 -20.17 -33.90
N ASN A 248 6.86 -19.69 -33.97
CA ASN A 248 8.02 -20.42 -34.46
C ASN A 248 9.26 -20.16 -33.57
N ASP A 249 10.43 -20.66 -33.98
CA ASP A 249 11.68 -20.46 -33.24
C ASP A 249 12.11 -18.98 -33.18
N GLU A 250 11.81 -18.18 -34.20
CA GLU A 250 12.11 -16.75 -34.21
C GLU A 250 11.24 -15.99 -33.20
N PHE A 251 9.96 -16.35 -33.08
CA PHE A 251 9.08 -15.82 -32.04
C PHE A 251 9.62 -16.13 -30.64
N ALA A 252 10.08 -17.36 -30.41
CA ALA A 252 10.68 -17.73 -29.13
C ALA A 252 11.96 -16.92 -28.84
N LYS A 253 12.86 -16.79 -29.82
CA LYS A 253 14.08 -15.98 -29.70
C LYS A 253 13.80 -14.50 -29.47
N ALA A 254 12.75 -13.95 -30.07
CA ALA A 254 12.34 -12.56 -29.87
C ALA A 254 11.90 -12.25 -28.42
N LEU A 255 11.58 -13.27 -27.62
CA LEU A 255 11.31 -13.12 -26.18
C LEU A 255 12.61 -13.07 -25.33
N GLY A 256 13.78 -13.23 -25.95
CA GLY A 256 15.10 -12.91 -25.41
C GLY A 256 15.88 -14.07 -24.80
N VAL A 257 15.24 -14.90 -23.97
CA VAL A 257 15.92 -15.94 -23.16
C VAL A 257 15.80 -17.37 -23.70
N PHE A 258 15.13 -17.55 -24.84
CA PHE A 258 14.81 -18.88 -25.39
C PHE A 258 15.56 -19.14 -26.70
N ASP A 259 16.16 -20.32 -26.81
CA ASP A 259 16.91 -20.76 -28.00
C ASP A 259 15.99 -21.15 -29.17
N GLY A 260 14.72 -21.46 -28.87
CA GLY A 260 13.71 -21.86 -29.85
C GLY A 260 12.39 -22.26 -29.20
N LEU A 261 11.41 -22.66 -30.00
CA LEU A 261 10.04 -22.93 -29.57
C LEU A 261 9.95 -24.11 -28.59
N VAL A 262 10.84 -25.09 -28.71
CA VAL A 262 10.92 -26.22 -27.76
C VAL A 262 11.27 -25.71 -26.36
N SER A 263 12.32 -24.90 -26.22
CA SER A 263 12.74 -24.34 -24.94
C SER A 263 11.67 -23.44 -24.31
N LEU A 264 10.93 -22.66 -25.12
CA LEU A 264 9.80 -21.87 -24.66
C LEU A 264 8.66 -22.75 -24.13
N LYS A 265 8.29 -23.82 -24.86
CA LYS A 265 7.25 -24.76 -24.44
C LYS A 265 7.61 -25.48 -23.14
N GLU A 266 8.87 -25.88 -22.99
CA GLU A 266 9.37 -26.52 -21.76
C GLU A 266 9.30 -25.56 -20.57
N ASN A 267 9.71 -24.30 -20.74
CA ASN A 267 9.62 -23.30 -19.68
C ASN A 267 8.17 -22.98 -19.29
N LEU A 268 7.26 -22.87 -20.27
CA LEU A 268 5.83 -22.71 -20.00
C LEU A 268 5.27 -23.90 -19.22
N LYS A 269 5.62 -25.12 -19.62
CA LYS A 269 5.21 -26.34 -18.92
C LYS A 269 5.71 -26.35 -17.48
N GLU A 270 6.97 -25.98 -17.27
CA GLU A 270 7.57 -25.87 -15.94
C GLU A 270 6.82 -24.83 -15.09
N GLY A 271 6.55 -23.64 -15.63
CA GLY A 271 5.79 -22.58 -14.97
C GLY A 271 4.38 -23.03 -14.56
N ILE A 272 3.62 -23.63 -15.48
CA ILE A 272 2.27 -24.16 -15.19
C ILE A 272 2.35 -25.28 -14.14
N THR A 273 3.37 -26.14 -14.22
CA THR A 273 3.59 -27.20 -13.24
C THR A 273 3.86 -26.62 -11.85
N MET A 274 4.70 -25.58 -11.75
CA MET A 274 4.97 -24.88 -10.50
C MET A 274 3.72 -24.24 -9.92
N GLU A 275 2.91 -23.57 -10.73
CA GLU A 275 1.64 -22.96 -10.32
C GLU A 275 0.68 -24.01 -9.76
N LYS A 276 0.43 -25.10 -10.49
CA LYS A 276 -0.42 -26.21 -10.04
C LYS A 276 0.08 -26.88 -8.76
N ASN A 277 1.40 -27.03 -8.61
CA ASN A 277 2.01 -27.56 -7.39
C ASN A 277 1.73 -26.65 -6.19
N GLU A 278 1.84 -25.34 -6.36
CA GLU A 278 1.55 -24.39 -5.29
C GLU A 278 0.05 -24.34 -4.98
N GLU A 279 -0.82 -24.34 -5.98
CA GLU A 279 -2.28 -24.43 -5.78
C GLU A 279 -2.68 -25.69 -5.01
N GLU A 280 -2.16 -26.85 -5.41
CA GLU A 280 -2.43 -28.12 -4.72
C GLU A 280 -1.86 -28.11 -3.29
N ARG A 281 -0.71 -27.49 -3.08
CA ARG A 281 -0.13 -27.30 -1.73
C ARG A 281 -1.05 -26.43 -0.87
N GLN A 282 -1.56 -25.32 -1.39
CA GLN A 282 -2.49 -24.44 -0.67
C GLN A 282 -3.84 -25.12 -0.42
N ARG A 283 -4.36 -25.86 -1.40
CA ARG A 283 -5.59 -26.67 -1.26
C ARG A 283 -5.45 -27.68 -0.13
N LYS A 284 -4.37 -28.47 -0.13
CA LYS A 284 -4.09 -29.46 0.93
C LYS A 284 -3.97 -28.80 2.29
N ARG A 285 -3.19 -27.71 2.39
CA ARG A 285 -3.04 -26.94 3.63
C ARG A 285 -4.39 -26.47 4.15
N GLY A 286 -5.23 -25.88 3.29
CA GLY A 286 -6.57 -25.43 3.64
C GLY A 286 -7.48 -26.56 4.09
N GLU A 287 -7.48 -27.69 3.38
CA GLU A 287 -8.29 -28.86 3.72
C GLU A 287 -7.86 -29.48 5.06
N MET A 288 -6.56 -29.62 5.31
CA MET A 288 -6.02 -30.12 6.57
C MET A 288 -6.48 -29.24 7.74
N VAL A 289 -6.29 -27.92 7.62
CA VAL A 289 -6.67 -26.97 8.68
C VAL A 289 -8.17 -26.95 8.91
N SER A 290 -8.99 -26.98 7.86
CA SER A 290 -10.46 -27.04 7.99
C SER A 290 -10.90 -28.28 8.75
N LYS A 291 -10.43 -29.47 8.34
CA LYS A 291 -10.80 -30.75 9.00
C LYS A 291 -10.34 -30.84 10.45
N ILE A 292 -9.20 -30.24 10.78
CA ILE A 292 -8.74 -30.16 12.17
C ILE A 292 -9.68 -29.23 12.94
N THR A 293 -9.91 -28.03 12.42
CA THR A 293 -10.70 -26.96 13.06
C THR A 293 -12.15 -27.38 13.32
N GLU A 294 -12.77 -28.14 12.41
CA GLU A 294 -14.12 -28.69 12.57
C GLU A 294 -14.29 -29.58 13.81
N LYS A 295 -13.20 -30.15 14.33
CA LYS A 295 -13.21 -31.00 15.54
C LYS A 295 -12.81 -30.26 16.82
N VAL A 296 -12.45 -29.00 16.73
CA VAL A 296 -12.04 -28.18 17.88
C VAL A 296 -13.25 -27.36 18.34
N LYS A 297 -13.52 -27.37 19.65
CA LYS A 297 -14.55 -26.52 20.27
C LYS A 297 -13.90 -25.54 21.23
N PHE A 298 -14.11 -24.25 20.99
CA PHE A 298 -13.70 -23.17 21.87
C PHE A 298 -14.54 -21.92 21.57
N ASP A 299 -14.64 -21.04 22.55
CA ASP A 299 -15.31 -19.75 22.37
C ASP A 299 -14.44 -18.84 21.51
N LEU A 300 -15.04 -18.19 20.51
CA LEU A 300 -14.34 -17.23 19.66
C LEU A 300 -14.38 -15.84 20.30
N PRO A 301 -13.24 -15.14 20.40
CA PRO A 301 -13.23 -13.75 20.82
C PRO A 301 -13.95 -12.86 19.81
N GLU A 302 -15.06 -12.25 20.21
CA GLU A 302 -15.89 -11.39 19.34
C GLU A 302 -15.09 -10.24 18.71
N LYS A 303 -14.23 -9.58 19.51
CA LYS A 303 -13.34 -8.53 19.03
C LYS A 303 -12.47 -8.98 17.84
N MET A 304 -11.96 -10.23 17.83
CA MET A 304 -11.17 -10.73 16.70
C MET A 304 -12.03 -10.93 15.45
N VAL A 305 -13.28 -11.36 15.61
CA VAL A 305 -14.22 -11.53 14.50
C VAL A 305 -14.56 -10.16 13.90
N GLU A 306 -14.84 -9.16 14.75
CA GLU A 306 -15.10 -7.79 14.33
C GLU A 306 -13.91 -7.18 13.56
N TYR A 307 -12.68 -7.36 14.05
CA TYR A 307 -11.48 -6.91 13.34
C TYR A 307 -11.32 -7.58 11.96
N GLU A 308 -11.55 -8.89 11.85
CA GLU A 308 -11.45 -9.57 10.56
C GLU A 308 -12.61 -9.20 9.62
N GLN A 309 -13.82 -8.94 10.13
CA GLN A 309 -14.93 -8.41 9.34
C GLN A 309 -14.61 -7.03 8.77
N ALA A 310 -14.06 -6.13 9.59
CA ALA A 310 -13.65 -4.80 9.15
C ALA A 310 -12.57 -4.90 8.07
N ARG A 311 -11.59 -5.79 8.24
CA ARG A 311 -10.55 -6.04 7.24
C ARG A 311 -11.12 -6.59 5.93
N LEU A 312 -11.99 -7.61 5.97
CA LEU A 312 -12.66 -8.17 4.80
C LEU A 312 -13.48 -7.12 4.04
N PHE A 313 -14.12 -6.23 4.79
CA PHE A 313 -14.88 -5.13 4.25
C PHE A 313 -13.99 -4.10 3.52
N GLU A 314 -12.85 -3.73 4.11
CA GLU A 314 -11.87 -2.85 3.45
C GLU A 314 -11.22 -3.51 2.22
N ASP A 315 -10.94 -4.81 2.28
CA ASP A 315 -10.46 -5.57 1.13
C ASP A 315 -11.47 -5.53 -0.03
N LEU A 316 -12.77 -5.69 0.27
CA LEU A 316 -13.83 -5.54 -0.72
C LEU A 316 -13.89 -4.11 -1.28
N LYS A 317 -13.83 -3.07 -0.44
CA LYS A 317 -13.80 -1.66 -0.88
C LYS A 317 -12.66 -1.43 -1.88
N ASN A 318 -11.46 -1.89 -1.53
CA ASN A 318 -10.28 -1.79 -2.37
C ASN A 318 -10.44 -2.56 -3.69
N GLN A 319 -11.04 -3.74 -3.65
CA GLN A 319 -11.30 -4.53 -4.85
C GLN A 319 -12.31 -3.85 -5.78
N ILE A 320 -13.38 -3.25 -5.23
CA ILE A 320 -14.37 -2.52 -6.01
C ILE A 320 -13.74 -1.30 -6.69
N ALA A 321 -12.99 -0.49 -5.93
CA ALA A 321 -12.29 0.67 -6.45
C ALA A 321 -11.31 0.31 -7.58
N LYS A 322 -10.56 -0.79 -7.42
CA LYS A 322 -9.57 -1.24 -8.42
C LYS A 322 -10.21 -1.86 -9.66
N ASN A 323 -11.17 -2.75 -9.48
CA ASN A 323 -11.71 -3.55 -10.58
C ASN A 323 -12.82 -2.84 -11.35
N PHE A 324 -13.69 -2.11 -10.64
CA PHE A 324 -14.85 -1.45 -11.24
C PHE A 324 -14.64 0.06 -11.43
N LYS A 325 -13.52 0.62 -10.93
CA LYS A 325 -13.17 2.05 -11.03
C LYS A 325 -14.32 2.97 -10.58
N MET A 326 -15.09 2.53 -9.59
CA MET A 326 -16.26 3.25 -9.09
C MET A 326 -16.15 3.49 -7.58
N PRO A 327 -16.76 4.57 -7.07
CA PRO A 327 -16.94 4.79 -5.64
C PRO A 327 -17.70 3.62 -4.99
N PHE A 328 -17.40 3.34 -3.73
CA PHE A 328 -18.03 2.23 -3.02
C PHE A 328 -19.51 2.49 -2.72
N GLU A 329 -19.88 3.76 -2.54
CA GLU A 329 -21.25 4.21 -2.30
C GLU A 329 -22.17 3.89 -3.49
N ASP A 330 -21.64 4.05 -4.71
CA ASP A 330 -22.34 3.72 -5.95
C ASP A 330 -22.55 2.19 -6.06
N TYR A 331 -21.56 1.42 -5.62
CA TYR A 331 -21.65 -0.04 -5.57
C TYR A 331 -22.74 -0.49 -4.57
N LEU A 332 -22.75 0.04 -3.35
CA LEU A 332 -23.79 -0.25 -2.35
C LEU A 332 -25.20 0.08 -2.86
N SER A 333 -25.34 1.23 -3.52
CA SER A 333 -26.59 1.66 -4.15
C SER A 333 -27.06 0.68 -5.23
N SER A 334 -26.13 0.15 -6.05
CA SER A 334 -26.46 -0.79 -7.12
C SER A 334 -27.02 -2.13 -6.62
N ILE A 335 -26.51 -2.61 -5.47
CA ILE A 335 -26.94 -3.87 -4.85
C ILE A 335 -28.03 -3.68 -3.80
N LYS A 336 -28.41 -2.43 -3.51
CA LYS A 336 -29.41 -2.03 -2.50
C LYS A 336 -29.10 -2.62 -1.12
N LYS A 337 -27.83 -2.55 -0.72
CA LYS A 337 -27.38 -2.99 0.61
C LYS A 337 -26.66 -1.85 1.33
N THR A 338 -26.77 -1.87 2.64
CA THR A 338 -26.03 -0.99 3.56
C THR A 338 -24.62 -1.53 3.86
N GLU A 339 -23.75 -0.69 4.41
CA GLU A 339 -22.42 -1.15 4.86
C GLU A 339 -22.56 -2.26 5.92
N GLU A 340 -23.51 -2.11 6.83
CA GLU A 340 -23.78 -3.02 7.93
C GLU A 340 -24.21 -4.40 7.41
N GLU A 341 -25.07 -4.45 6.39
CA GLU A 341 -25.50 -5.71 5.78
C GLU A 341 -24.35 -6.42 5.05
N ILE A 342 -23.43 -5.67 4.44
CA ILE A 342 -22.23 -6.25 3.81
C ILE A 342 -21.26 -6.76 4.88
N LYS A 343 -20.98 -5.99 5.93
CA LYS A 343 -20.14 -6.42 7.06
C LYS A 343 -20.71 -7.67 7.73
N ALA A 344 -22.02 -7.71 7.96
CA ALA A 344 -22.71 -8.87 8.53
C ALA A 344 -22.63 -10.12 7.65
N SER A 345 -22.52 -9.96 6.33
CA SER A 345 -22.34 -11.09 5.40
C SER A 345 -20.98 -11.77 5.54
N PHE A 346 -19.98 -11.09 6.10
CA PHE A 346 -18.64 -11.64 6.34
C PHE A 346 -18.51 -12.44 7.64
N THR A 347 -19.53 -12.46 8.51
CA THR A 347 -19.45 -13.11 9.83
C THR A 347 -18.95 -14.55 9.75
N LEU A 348 -19.57 -15.39 8.92
CA LEU A 348 -19.20 -16.81 8.80
C LEU A 348 -17.77 -17.00 8.26
N GLU A 349 -17.33 -16.14 7.33
CA GLU A 349 -15.97 -16.20 6.79
C GLU A 349 -14.95 -15.74 7.83
N ALA A 350 -15.21 -14.63 8.52
CA ALA A 350 -14.37 -14.08 9.57
C ALA A 350 -14.21 -15.09 10.73
N GLU A 351 -15.32 -15.65 11.21
CA GLU A 351 -15.29 -16.71 12.23
C GLU A 351 -14.43 -17.89 11.79
N LYS A 352 -14.61 -18.38 10.55
CA LYS A 352 -13.83 -19.49 10.01
C LYS A 352 -12.34 -19.16 9.93
N ARG A 353 -11.97 -17.96 9.46
CA ARG A 353 -10.57 -17.51 9.34
C ARG A 353 -9.90 -17.39 10.70
N ILE A 354 -10.57 -16.77 11.67
CA ILE A 354 -10.07 -16.65 13.05
C ILE A 354 -9.95 -18.03 13.70
N LYS A 355 -10.93 -18.91 13.50
CA LYS A 355 -10.86 -20.29 14.01
C LYS A 355 -9.64 -21.04 13.48
N ASN A 356 -9.45 -21.02 12.16
CA ASN A 356 -8.29 -21.64 11.50
C ASN A 356 -6.96 -21.06 12.00
N PHE A 357 -6.89 -19.74 12.16
CA PHE A 357 -5.70 -19.05 12.67
C PHE A 357 -5.35 -19.50 14.09
N LEU A 358 -6.32 -19.51 15.00
CA LEU A 358 -6.10 -19.88 16.40
C LEU A 358 -5.71 -21.35 16.54
N VAL A 359 -6.30 -22.25 15.76
CA VAL A 359 -5.92 -23.67 15.71
C VAL A 359 -4.48 -23.85 15.19
N LEU A 360 -4.12 -23.19 14.09
CA LEU A 360 -2.76 -23.23 13.55
C LEU A 360 -1.74 -22.69 14.54
N ARG A 361 -2.06 -21.59 15.19
CA ARG A 361 -1.22 -21.00 16.24
C ARG A 361 -1.01 -21.96 17.40
N GLN A 362 -2.06 -22.65 17.85
CA GLN A 362 -1.96 -23.64 18.91
C GLN A 362 -1.11 -24.85 18.49
N ILE A 363 -1.23 -25.31 17.24
CA ILE A 363 -0.35 -26.36 16.70
C ILE A 363 1.10 -25.89 16.71
N GLY A 364 1.36 -24.64 16.28
CA GLY A 364 2.70 -24.04 16.31
C GLY A 364 3.30 -24.03 17.71
N LYS A 365 2.50 -23.68 18.74
CA LYS A 365 2.93 -23.74 20.15
C LYS A 365 3.25 -25.17 20.60
N VAL A 366 2.39 -26.13 20.31
CA VAL A 366 2.56 -27.54 20.73
C VAL A 366 3.76 -28.21 20.05
N GLU A 367 4.02 -27.89 18.78
CA GLU A 367 5.16 -28.42 18.02
C GLU A 367 6.44 -27.57 18.19
N ASN A 368 6.39 -26.51 19.01
CA ASN A 368 7.49 -25.56 19.22
C ASN A 368 8.09 -25.02 17.90
N ILE A 369 7.21 -24.58 17.00
CA ILE A 369 7.62 -24.02 15.71
C ILE A 369 8.12 -22.59 15.91
N GLU A 370 9.39 -22.38 15.58
CA GLU A 370 10.05 -21.08 15.55
C GLU A 370 10.40 -20.73 14.11
N VAL A 371 10.37 -19.43 13.79
CA VAL A 371 10.78 -18.93 12.47
C VAL A 371 12.24 -18.54 12.56
N SER A 372 13.10 -19.23 11.81
CA SER A 372 14.52 -18.89 11.76
C SER A 372 14.76 -17.61 10.95
N GLU A 373 15.83 -16.87 11.27
CA GLU A 373 16.23 -15.69 10.48
C GLU A 373 16.45 -16.03 9.00
N LYS A 374 16.99 -17.23 8.73
CA LYS A 374 17.22 -17.71 7.37
C LYS A 374 15.91 -17.92 6.61
N GLU A 375 14.90 -18.53 7.22
CA GLU A 375 13.58 -18.69 6.59
C GLU A 375 12.90 -17.34 6.35
N LEU A 376 13.04 -16.42 7.32
CA LEU A 376 12.54 -15.05 7.17
C LEU A 376 13.22 -14.34 6.00
N GLU A 377 14.54 -14.46 5.87
CA GLU A 377 15.32 -13.88 4.78
C GLU A 377 14.96 -14.53 3.44
N GLU A 378 14.78 -15.85 3.38
CA GLU A 378 14.35 -16.56 2.17
C GLU A 378 12.94 -16.13 1.73
N GLU A 379 11.98 -16.02 2.65
CA GLU A 379 10.64 -15.53 2.34
C GLU A 379 10.64 -14.05 1.97
N MET A 380 11.42 -13.22 2.67
CA MET A 380 11.62 -11.82 2.31
C MET A 380 12.20 -11.71 0.90
N ASN A 381 13.21 -12.52 0.56
CA ASN A 381 13.79 -12.56 -0.78
C ASN A 381 12.80 -13.05 -1.85
N LYS A 382 11.90 -13.99 -1.52
CA LYS A 382 10.81 -14.41 -2.44
C LYS A 382 9.82 -13.28 -2.66
N VAL A 383 9.43 -12.58 -1.60
CA VAL A 383 8.52 -11.43 -1.68
C VAL A 383 9.19 -10.29 -2.44
N LEU A 384 10.44 -9.98 -2.14
CA LEU A 384 11.26 -9.01 -2.87
C LEU A 384 11.41 -9.41 -4.33
N LYS A 385 11.63 -10.68 -4.68
CA LYS A 385 11.61 -11.13 -6.08
C LYS A 385 10.26 -10.91 -6.76
N LYS A 386 9.14 -11.03 -6.04
CA LYS A 386 7.80 -10.68 -6.55
C LYS A 386 7.61 -9.17 -6.72
N TYR A 387 8.33 -8.34 -5.97
CA TYR A 387 8.35 -6.87 -6.12
C TYR A 387 9.41 -6.37 -7.12
N SER A 388 10.50 -7.12 -7.30
CA SER A 388 11.58 -6.90 -8.27
C SER A 388 11.17 -7.42 -9.66
N MET A 389 10.20 -8.33 -9.72
CA MET A 389 9.32 -8.45 -10.87
C MET A 389 8.33 -7.29 -10.79
N PRO A 390 8.18 -6.47 -11.83
CA PRO A 390 7.18 -5.39 -11.82
C PRO A 390 5.80 -5.98 -11.49
N THR A 391 5.27 -5.63 -10.32
CA THR A 391 3.93 -6.00 -9.87
C THR A 391 2.90 -5.24 -10.69
N GLY A 392 2.50 -5.88 -11.79
CA GLY A 392 1.38 -5.54 -12.67
C GLY A 392 1.54 -6.35 -13.97
N ARG A 393 0.54 -6.95 -14.63
CA ARG A 393 -0.91 -6.65 -14.79
C ARG A 393 -1.31 -5.18 -14.94
N GLN A 394 -0.37 -4.26 -14.78
CA GLN A 394 -0.26 -3.11 -15.65
C GLN A 394 0.73 -3.53 -16.72
N ALA A 395 0.34 -3.41 -17.99
CA ALA A 395 1.31 -3.49 -19.07
C ALA A 395 2.55 -2.69 -18.63
N MET A 396 3.75 -3.30 -18.65
CA MET A 396 4.97 -2.48 -18.69
C MET A 396 4.68 -1.43 -19.75
N PRO A 397 4.62 -0.12 -19.41
CA PRO A 397 4.36 0.88 -20.43
C PRO A 397 5.38 0.60 -21.50
N ILE A 398 4.91 0.28 -22.72
CA ILE A 398 5.79 -0.05 -23.84
C ILE A 398 6.73 1.15 -23.93
N VAL A 399 7.97 0.97 -23.48
CA VAL A 399 8.94 2.04 -23.48
C VAL A 399 9.28 2.24 -24.94
N PRO A 400 8.86 3.35 -25.56
CA PRO A 400 9.01 3.51 -27.00
C PRO A 400 10.47 3.38 -27.37
N THR A 401 10.73 2.63 -28.43
CA THR A 401 12.09 2.41 -28.93
C THR A 401 12.35 3.35 -30.10
N ILE A 402 13.51 4.00 -30.09
CA ILE A 402 14.00 4.87 -31.16
C ILE A 402 15.08 4.12 -31.94
N VAL A 403 14.99 4.18 -33.28
CA VAL A 403 16.03 3.70 -34.18
C VAL A 403 16.83 4.89 -34.68
N GLU A 404 18.11 4.98 -34.31
CA GLU A 404 19.02 6.03 -34.75
C GLU A 404 19.92 5.52 -35.87
N LYS A 405 19.88 6.18 -37.04
CA LYS A 405 20.73 5.89 -38.20
C LYS A 405 22.04 6.64 -38.08
N THR A 406 23.13 5.93 -37.77
CA THR A 406 24.48 6.49 -37.76
C THR A 406 25.26 6.09 -39.03
N GLN A 407 26.37 6.77 -39.34
CA GLN A 407 27.28 6.37 -40.43
C GLN A 407 27.84 4.94 -40.28
N ARG A 408 27.73 4.33 -39.09
CA ARG A 408 28.20 2.97 -38.77
C ARG A 408 27.07 1.93 -38.65
N GLY A 409 25.83 2.30 -39.00
CA GLY A 409 24.65 1.42 -38.96
C GLY A 409 23.51 1.95 -38.10
N GLU A 410 22.45 1.15 -37.98
CA GLU A 410 21.27 1.44 -37.15
C GLU A 410 21.50 0.95 -35.72
N ARG A 411 21.19 1.80 -34.73
CA ARG A 411 21.17 1.43 -33.31
C ARG A 411 19.79 1.65 -32.74
N VAL A 412 19.35 0.70 -31.92
CA VAL A 412 18.03 0.64 -31.33
C VAL A 412 18.16 0.96 -29.84
N TYR A 413 17.52 2.03 -29.37
CA TYR A 413 17.55 2.49 -27.99
C TYR A 413 16.13 2.62 -27.44
N ASP A 414 15.90 2.32 -26.18
CA ASP A 414 14.68 2.80 -25.52
C ASP A 414 14.76 4.32 -25.28
N ILE A 415 13.61 5.00 -25.16
CA ILE A 415 13.55 6.47 -25.01
C ILE A 415 14.36 6.97 -23.82
N PHE A 416 14.41 6.23 -22.70
CA PHE A 416 15.13 6.66 -21.51
C PHE A 416 16.64 6.49 -21.70
N SER A 417 17.09 5.42 -22.34
CA SER A 417 18.50 5.26 -22.74
C SER A 417 18.95 6.37 -23.68
N ARG A 418 18.12 6.77 -24.66
CA ARG A 418 18.44 7.89 -25.56
C ARG A 418 18.50 9.24 -24.83
N LEU A 419 17.61 9.47 -23.87
CA LEU A 419 17.62 10.67 -23.02
C LEU A 419 18.80 10.68 -22.06
N LEU A 420 19.24 9.51 -21.58
CA LEU A 420 20.44 9.39 -20.74
C LEU A 420 21.70 9.79 -21.50
N GLU A 421 21.79 9.54 -22.82
CA GLU A 421 22.89 10.07 -23.65
C GLU A 421 22.91 11.61 -23.68
N GLU A 422 21.74 12.27 -23.57
CA GLU A 422 21.61 13.72 -23.37
C GLU A 422 21.77 14.15 -21.90
N ARG A 423 22.15 13.23 -21.01
CA ARG A 423 22.32 13.41 -19.56
C ARG A 423 21.05 13.80 -18.82
N ILE A 424 19.91 13.33 -19.33
CA ILE A 424 18.60 13.49 -18.70
C ILE A 424 18.29 12.25 -17.88
N VAL A 425 18.00 12.45 -16.60
CA VAL A 425 17.67 11.41 -15.61
C VAL A 425 16.30 11.73 -15.02
N PHE A 426 15.47 10.70 -14.79
CA PHE A 426 14.15 10.85 -14.19
C PHE A 426 14.09 10.23 -12.81
N LEU A 427 13.55 10.98 -11.86
CA LEU A 427 13.06 10.49 -10.57
C LEU A 427 11.54 10.60 -10.56
N ALA A 428 10.87 9.54 -11.01
CA ALA A 428 9.43 9.46 -11.11
C ALA A 428 8.84 8.42 -10.13
N GLY A 429 7.70 8.75 -9.53
CA GLY A 429 7.03 7.90 -8.55
C GLY A 429 7.68 7.94 -7.16
N PRO A 430 7.22 7.11 -6.20
CA PRO A 430 7.72 7.14 -4.83
C PRO A 430 9.22 6.83 -4.74
N VAL A 431 9.94 7.58 -3.90
CA VAL A 431 11.37 7.34 -3.65
C VAL A 431 11.54 6.03 -2.87
N SER A 432 12.30 5.10 -3.43
CA SER A 432 12.56 3.75 -2.91
C SER A 432 14.03 3.39 -3.13
N ASP A 433 14.53 2.35 -2.46
CA ASP A 433 15.92 1.92 -2.65
C ASP A 433 16.21 1.52 -4.10
N LEU A 434 15.24 0.93 -4.81
CA LEU A 434 15.40 0.52 -6.20
C LEU A 434 15.59 1.70 -7.15
N ASN A 435 14.66 2.67 -7.16
CA ASN A 435 14.79 3.80 -8.08
C ASN A 435 15.91 4.75 -7.67
N ALA A 436 16.22 4.88 -6.38
CA ALA A 436 17.40 5.61 -5.90
C ALA A 436 18.69 4.99 -6.45
N ASN A 437 18.86 3.67 -6.36
CA ASN A 437 20.02 2.98 -6.91
C ASN A 437 20.16 3.18 -8.42
N ILE A 438 19.06 3.17 -9.18
CA ILE A 438 19.08 3.44 -10.62
C ILE A 438 19.52 4.88 -10.91
N VAL A 439 18.95 5.87 -10.23
CA VAL A 439 19.31 7.28 -10.40
C VAL A 439 20.78 7.53 -10.05
N ILE A 440 21.26 6.95 -8.94
CA ILE A 440 22.66 7.02 -8.51
C ILE A 440 23.57 6.38 -9.55
N ALA A 441 23.26 5.18 -10.03
CA ALA A 441 24.05 4.49 -11.06
C ALA A 441 24.12 5.31 -12.36
N GLN A 442 23.00 5.89 -12.78
CA GLN A 442 22.94 6.78 -13.94
C GLN A 442 23.81 8.03 -13.74
N MET A 443 23.72 8.70 -12.59
CA MET A 443 24.58 9.86 -12.31
C MET A 443 26.07 9.50 -12.33
N LEU A 444 26.46 8.41 -11.66
CA LEU A 444 27.85 7.94 -11.64
C LEU A 444 28.34 7.57 -13.04
N TYR A 445 27.50 6.91 -13.85
CA TYR A 445 27.81 6.63 -15.25
C TYR A 445 28.05 7.91 -16.05
N LEU A 446 27.16 8.91 -15.93
CA LEU A 446 27.29 10.19 -16.64
C LEU A 446 28.53 10.97 -16.20
N VAL A 447 28.86 10.94 -14.91
CA VAL A 447 30.10 11.55 -14.37
C VAL A 447 31.34 10.88 -14.96
N SER A 448 31.33 9.55 -15.13
CA SER A 448 32.44 8.82 -15.74
C SER A 448 32.66 9.18 -17.22
N LYS A 449 31.60 9.61 -17.93
CA LYS A 449 31.65 10.02 -19.34
C LYS A 449 32.16 11.45 -19.50
N ASP A 450 31.61 12.37 -18.72
CA ASP A 450 32.05 13.76 -18.70
C ASP A 450 31.74 14.37 -17.33
N PRO A 451 32.77 14.61 -16.49
CA PRO A 451 32.58 15.14 -15.15
C PRO A 451 32.25 16.64 -15.11
N LYS A 452 32.33 17.36 -16.24
CA LYS A 452 32.09 18.82 -16.31
C LYS A 452 30.70 19.16 -16.83
N LYS A 453 30.09 18.27 -17.62
CA LYS A 453 28.78 18.53 -18.24
C LYS A 453 27.64 18.32 -17.24
N ASP A 454 26.64 19.19 -17.29
CA ASP A 454 25.48 19.15 -16.40
C ASP A 454 24.69 17.84 -16.54
N ILE A 455 24.09 17.38 -15.44
CA ILE A 455 23.06 16.34 -15.43
C ILE A 455 21.72 17.03 -15.17
N LYS A 456 20.70 16.72 -15.98
CA LYS A 456 19.34 17.23 -15.79
C LYS A 456 18.50 16.16 -15.09
N LEU A 457 18.13 16.39 -13.83
CA LEU A 457 17.29 15.53 -13.04
C LEU A 457 15.84 16.04 -13.05
N TYR A 458 14.98 15.35 -13.77
CA TYR A 458 13.54 15.62 -13.82
C TYR A 458 12.84 14.87 -12.69
N ILE A 459 12.06 15.58 -11.88
CA ILE A 459 11.46 15.05 -10.65
C ILE A 459 9.93 15.16 -10.73
N ASN A 460 9.26 14.02 -10.60
CA ASN A 460 7.82 13.92 -10.41
C ASN A 460 7.54 12.83 -9.37
N SER A 461 7.58 13.19 -8.10
CA SER A 461 7.58 12.22 -7.00
C SER A 461 6.84 12.76 -5.78
N PRO A 462 5.97 11.94 -5.15
CA PRO A 462 5.37 12.27 -3.87
C PRO A 462 6.36 12.16 -2.68
N GLY A 463 7.65 11.88 -2.95
CA GLY A 463 8.65 11.51 -1.94
C GLY A 463 8.61 10.02 -1.61
N GLY A 464 9.11 9.64 -0.43
CA GLY A 464 9.18 8.23 -0.03
C GLY A 464 10.23 7.99 1.05
N SER A 465 11.01 6.92 0.89
CA SER A 465 12.07 6.54 1.83
C SER A 465 13.08 7.68 2.02
N VAL A 466 13.26 8.10 3.28
CA VAL A 466 14.21 9.15 3.64
C VAL A 466 15.64 8.71 3.39
N THR A 467 16.00 7.48 3.74
CA THR A 467 17.37 6.96 3.55
C THR A 467 17.72 6.83 2.07
N ALA A 468 16.78 6.35 1.25
CA ALA A 468 16.96 6.28 -0.20
C ALA A 468 17.14 7.67 -0.82
N GLY A 469 16.35 8.65 -0.38
CA GLY A 469 16.49 10.02 -0.86
C GLY A 469 17.78 10.69 -0.40
N LEU A 470 18.24 10.41 0.83
CA LEU A 470 19.54 10.87 1.32
C LEU A 470 20.70 10.27 0.52
N ALA A 471 20.60 9.03 0.05
CA ALA A 471 21.61 8.44 -0.83
C ALA A 471 21.71 9.16 -2.19
N ILE A 472 20.56 9.57 -2.77
CA ILE A 472 20.53 10.41 -3.98
C ILE A 472 21.16 11.77 -3.67
N TYR A 473 20.74 12.41 -2.57
CA TYR A 473 21.26 13.69 -2.12
C TYR A 473 22.77 13.67 -1.97
N ASP A 474 23.32 12.72 -1.21
CA ASP A 474 24.75 12.58 -0.97
C ASP A 474 25.51 12.34 -2.28
N THR A 475 24.95 11.54 -3.20
CA THR A 475 25.51 11.36 -4.54
C THR A 475 25.58 12.68 -5.30
N MET A 476 24.49 13.48 -5.30
CA MET A 476 24.47 14.79 -5.93
C MET A 476 25.51 15.75 -5.33
N GLN A 477 25.76 15.68 -4.02
CA GLN A 477 26.78 16.50 -3.36
C GLN A 477 28.21 15.98 -3.59
N PHE A 478 28.36 14.66 -3.80
CA PHE A 478 29.65 13.99 -3.96
C PHE A 478 30.21 14.15 -5.38
N ILE A 479 29.36 14.11 -6.40
CA ILE A 479 29.80 14.17 -7.79
C ILE A 479 30.23 15.58 -8.20
N LYS A 480 31.23 15.68 -9.10
CA LYS A 480 31.72 16.98 -9.60
C LYS A 480 30.80 17.62 -10.64
N CYS A 481 29.91 16.84 -11.25
CA CYS A 481 28.97 17.33 -12.24
C CYS A 481 27.93 18.24 -11.58
N PRO A 482 27.64 19.43 -12.13
CA PRO A 482 26.47 20.18 -11.71
C PRO A 482 25.20 19.38 -12.01
N VAL A 483 24.29 19.32 -11.04
CA VAL A 483 22.98 18.66 -11.18
C VAL A 483 21.91 19.74 -11.24
N SER A 484 21.29 19.90 -12.39
CA SER A 484 20.11 20.75 -12.58
C SER A 484 18.87 19.96 -12.23
N THR A 485 18.08 20.45 -11.30
CA THR A 485 16.84 19.79 -10.84
C THR A 485 15.62 20.48 -11.42
N ILE A 486 14.66 19.71 -11.92
CA ILE A 486 13.50 20.26 -12.64
C ILE A 486 12.23 19.56 -12.12
N CYS A 487 11.37 20.32 -11.44
CA CYS A 487 10.07 19.84 -10.98
C CYS A 487 9.07 19.79 -12.15
N ILE A 488 8.54 18.60 -12.44
CA ILE A 488 7.54 18.36 -13.49
C ILE A 488 6.30 17.67 -12.92
N GLY A 489 5.34 18.45 -12.43
CA GLY A 489 4.16 17.94 -11.73
C GLY A 489 4.32 18.11 -10.23
N LEU A 490 4.35 17.02 -9.48
CA LEU A 490 4.46 17.08 -8.01
C LEU A 490 5.89 16.76 -7.56
N THR A 491 6.39 17.53 -6.61
CA THR A 491 7.60 17.16 -5.86
C THR A 491 7.37 17.38 -4.37
N ALA A 492 7.09 16.30 -3.66
CA ALA A 492 6.73 16.34 -2.25
C ALA A 492 7.76 15.65 -1.36
N SER A 493 7.78 16.04 -0.07
CA SER A 493 8.52 15.33 0.97
C SER A 493 10.02 15.21 0.62
N MET A 494 10.60 14.01 0.68
CA MET A 494 11.99 13.74 0.33
C MET A 494 12.36 14.18 -1.09
N ALA A 495 11.40 14.19 -2.03
CA ALA A 495 11.66 14.68 -3.38
C ALA A 495 11.85 16.20 -3.43
N ALA A 496 11.18 16.97 -2.56
CA ALA A 496 11.35 18.42 -2.45
C ALA A 496 12.74 18.79 -1.93
N ILE A 497 13.29 17.96 -1.03
CA ILE A 497 14.66 18.10 -0.56
C ILE A 497 15.66 17.84 -1.71
N ILE A 498 15.44 16.80 -2.51
CA ILE A 498 16.27 16.49 -3.68
C ILE A 498 16.19 17.64 -4.71
N LEU A 499 15.00 18.19 -4.97
CA LEU A 499 14.81 19.36 -5.82
C LEU A 499 15.64 20.56 -5.34
N GLY A 500 15.52 20.90 -4.05
CA GLY A 500 16.27 21.99 -3.43
C GLY A 500 17.78 21.80 -3.42
N ALA A 501 18.24 20.54 -3.42
CA ALA A 501 19.66 20.16 -3.39
C ALA A 501 20.40 20.26 -4.74
N GLY A 502 19.68 20.60 -5.82
CA GLY A 502 20.29 20.90 -7.11
C GLY A 502 21.31 22.03 -7.03
N THR A 503 22.16 22.14 -8.04
CA THR A 503 23.17 23.21 -8.11
C THR A 503 22.46 24.57 -8.11
N LYS A 504 22.89 25.47 -7.21
CA LYS A 504 22.33 26.83 -7.10
C LYS A 504 22.39 27.57 -8.44
N GLY A 505 21.27 28.20 -8.82
CA GLY A 505 21.06 28.81 -10.13
C GLY A 505 20.61 27.82 -11.22
N LYS A 506 20.37 26.55 -10.88
CA LYS A 506 19.94 25.49 -11.81
C LYS A 506 18.79 24.63 -11.27
N ARG A 507 18.03 25.14 -10.29
CA ARG A 507 16.86 24.49 -9.71
C ARG A 507 15.61 25.12 -10.31
N PHE A 508 14.78 24.31 -10.95
CA PHE A 508 13.69 24.79 -11.79
C PHE A 508 12.37 24.10 -11.48
N ALA A 509 11.27 24.77 -11.82
CA ALA A 509 9.94 24.16 -11.86
C ALA A 509 9.17 24.61 -13.10
N LEU A 510 8.27 23.77 -13.60
CA LEU A 510 7.29 24.16 -14.61
C LEU A 510 6.13 24.96 -13.99
N PRO A 511 5.35 25.74 -14.76
CA PRO A 511 4.37 26.67 -14.21
C PRO A 511 3.26 26.03 -13.36
N ASN A 512 2.86 24.79 -13.72
CA ASN A 512 1.82 24.03 -13.01
C ASN A 512 2.42 23.05 -11.98
N ALA A 513 3.71 23.15 -11.69
CA ALA A 513 4.34 22.28 -10.73
C ALA A 513 3.99 22.69 -9.29
N GLU A 514 3.87 21.68 -8.43
CA GLU A 514 3.54 21.83 -7.02
C GLU A 514 4.64 21.20 -6.16
N ILE A 515 5.07 21.93 -5.14
CA ILE A 515 6.09 21.49 -4.20
C ILE A 515 5.46 21.41 -2.81
N LEU A 516 5.65 20.27 -2.13
CA LEU A 516 5.12 20.05 -0.79
C LEU A 516 6.26 19.77 0.19
N LEU A 517 6.38 20.59 1.23
CA LEU A 517 7.16 20.27 2.43
C LEU A 517 6.22 19.76 3.51
N HIS A 518 6.65 18.73 4.26
CA HIS A 518 5.92 18.20 5.41
C HIS A 518 6.87 17.42 6.32
N GLN A 519 6.37 16.95 7.46
CA GLN A 519 7.20 16.31 8.48
C GLN A 519 7.62 14.90 8.07
N VAL A 520 8.77 14.46 8.59
CA VAL A 520 9.19 13.06 8.46
C VAL A 520 8.21 12.17 9.22
N SER A 521 7.53 11.29 8.50
CA SER A 521 6.67 10.26 9.09
C SER A 521 7.51 9.09 9.59
N GLY A 522 7.34 8.69 10.85
CA GLY A 522 7.97 7.51 11.42
C GLY A 522 7.17 6.98 12.61
N GLY A 523 7.17 5.66 12.78
CA GLY A 523 6.45 4.97 13.86
C GLY A 523 7.25 3.77 14.35
N THR A 524 7.07 3.42 15.61
CA THR A 524 7.74 2.26 16.22
C THR A 524 6.82 1.65 17.28
N GLN A 525 6.89 0.33 17.43
CA GLN A 525 6.17 -0.45 18.43
C GLN A 525 7.13 -1.53 18.94
N GLY A 526 7.02 -1.94 20.21
CA GLY A 526 7.96 -2.91 20.79
C GLY A 526 8.34 -2.57 22.23
N GLN A 527 9.50 -3.04 22.68
CA GLN A 527 9.98 -2.75 24.04
C GLN A 527 10.27 -1.26 24.22
N ALA A 528 10.12 -0.75 25.45
CA ALA A 528 10.33 0.68 25.74
C ALA A 528 11.68 1.21 25.25
N THR A 529 12.75 0.41 25.38
CA THR A 529 14.10 0.75 24.90
C THR A 529 14.16 0.89 23.38
N GLU A 530 13.52 -0.01 22.62
CA GLU A 530 13.49 0.04 21.15
C GLU A 530 12.65 1.21 20.65
N ILE A 531 11.54 1.50 21.34
CA ILE A 531 10.72 2.68 21.09
C ILE A 531 11.54 3.95 21.30
N GLU A 532 12.28 4.06 22.41
CA GLU A 532 13.11 5.22 22.72
C GLU A 532 14.23 5.42 21.69
N ILE A 533 14.94 4.35 21.32
CA ILE A 533 16.02 4.39 20.31
C ILE A 533 15.47 4.88 18.97
N THR A 534 14.35 4.31 18.53
CA THR A 534 13.76 4.63 17.22
C THR A 534 13.18 6.05 17.21
N ALA A 535 12.52 6.47 18.29
CA ALA A 535 12.03 7.85 18.44
C ALA A 535 13.18 8.87 18.38
N LYS A 536 14.28 8.61 19.10
CA LYS A 536 15.50 9.46 19.05
C LYS A 536 16.08 9.51 17.63
N GLN A 537 16.04 8.41 16.89
CA GLN A 537 16.51 8.38 15.51
C GLN A 537 15.63 9.19 14.56
N ILE A 538 14.30 9.11 14.70
CA ILE A 538 13.35 9.93 13.92
C ILE A 538 13.60 11.42 14.17
N ILE A 539 13.79 11.84 15.42
CA ILE A 539 14.09 13.23 15.78
C ILE A 539 15.42 13.69 15.15
N LYS A 540 16.46 12.85 15.18
CA LYS A 540 17.75 13.15 14.53
C LYS A 540 17.61 13.32 13.02
N ILE A 541 16.84 12.44 12.38
CA ILE A 541 16.57 12.52 10.93
C ILE A 541 15.82 13.81 10.60
N LYS A 542 14.76 14.16 11.36
CA LYS A 542 14.01 15.42 11.20
C LYS A 542 14.96 16.63 11.29
N ALA A 543 15.82 16.68 12.30
CA ALA A 543 16.77 17.77 12.48
C ALA A 543 17.76 17.87 11.30
N SER A 544 18.31 16.73 10.84
CA SER A 544 19.22 16.69 9.69
C SER A 544 18.56 17.19 8.40
N ILE A 545 17.34 16.76 8.12
CA ILE A 545 16.57 17.21 6.96
C ILE A 545 16.30 18.72 7.01
N ASN A 546 15.92 19.24 8.17
CA ASN A 546 15.65 20.68 8.31
C ASN A 546 16.92 21.51 8.13
N GLN A 547 18.08 21.01 8.55
CA GLN A 547 19.38 21.63 8.26
C GLN A 547 19.70 21.63 6.76
N ILE A 548 19.44 20.53 6.05
CA ILE A 548 19.62 20.45 4.59
C ILE A 548 18.71 21.47 3.89
N LEU A 549 17.44 21.54 4.26
CA LEU A 549 16.48 22.50 3.70
C LEU A 549 16.91 23.94 3.99
N SER A 550 17.30 24.26 5.22
CA SER A 550 17.79 25.60 5.58
C SER A 550 19.04 25.98 4.77
N LYS A 551 19.99 25.06 4.62
CA LYS A 551 21.20 25.25 3.80
C LYS A 551 20.87 25.62 2.35
N HIS A 552 19.95 24.89 1.73
CA HIS A 552 19.67 25.05 0.29
C HIS A 552 18.66 26.15 -0.02
N THR A 553 17.71 26.42 0.88
CA THR A 553 16.72 27.49 0.69
C THR A 553 17.23 28.85 1.14
N GLY A 554 18.19 28.88 2.07
CA GLY A 554 18.62 30.10 2.74
C GLY A 554 17.65 30.60 3.81
N GLN A 555 16.57 29.86 4.08
CA GLN A 555 15.62 30.20 5.13
C GLN A 555 16.22 29.91 6.52
N PRO A 556 15.91 30.73 7.55
CA PRO A 556 16.28 30.43 8.92
C PRO A 556 15.72 29.07 9.38
N ILE A 557 16.49 28.34 10.20
CA ILE A 557 16.11 27.00 10.65
C ILE A 557 14.74 26.99 11.35
N ASP A 558 14.44 27.99 12.19
CA ASP A 558 13.17 28.12 12.90
C ASP A 558 11.97 28.22 11.94
N ARG A 559 12.16 28.86 10.79
CA ARG A 559 11.13 28.96 9.74
C ARG A 559 10.95 27.61 9.07
N VAL A 560 12.04 26.95 8.67
CA VAL A 560 11.99 25.62 8.07
C VAL A 560 11.33 24.61 9.00
N GLU A 561 11.63 24.63 10.30
CA GLU A 561 10.99 23.76 11.29
C GLU A 561 9.49 23.98 11.34
N LYS A 562 9.03 25.23 11.36
CA LYS A 562 7.60 25.56 11.37
C LYS A 562 6.89 25.15 10.08
N ASP A 563 7.52 25.43 8.94
CA ASP A 563 6.95 25.19 7.60
C ASP A 563 7.02 23.70 7.21
N THR A 564 7.81 22.89 7.91
CA THR A 564 7.84 21.42 7.74
C THR A 564 7.05 20.66 8.80
N ASP A 565 6.62 21.29 9.89
CA ASP A 565 5.86 20.61 10.95
C ASP A 565 4.45 20.19 10.51
N ARG A 566 3.95 20.79 9.43
CA ARG A 566 2.66 20.50 8.78
C ARG A 566 2.84 20.48 7.27
N ASP A 567 1.81 20.03 6.57
CA ASP A 567 1.77 20.11 5.12
C ASP A 567 1.81 21.57 4.66
N PHE A 568 2.84 21.90 3.89
CA PHE A 568 3.08 23.22 3.32
C PHE A 568 3.25 23.11 1.81
N TYR A 569 2.14 23.33 1.10
CA TYR A 569 2.06 23.33 -0.35
C TYR A 569 2.49 24.69 -0.91
N MET A 570 3.26 24.64 -1.99
CA MET A 570 3.73 25.79 -2.73
C MET A 570 3.52 25.57 -4.23
N THR A 571 2.97 26.58 -4.88
CA THR A 571 3.08 26.74 -6.34
C THR A 571 4.55 26.94 -6.74
N ALA A 572 4.84 26.77 -8.03
CA ALA A 572 6.18 27.04 -8.57
C ALA A 572 6.71 28.44 -8.22
N SER A 573 5.84 29.46 -8.25
CA SER A 573 6.20 30.84 -7.90
C SER A 573 6.52 30.99 -6.41
N GLU A 574 5.68 30.42 -5.52
CA GLU A 574 5.92 30.44 -4.07
C GLU A 574 7.19 29.66 -3.70
N ALA A 575 7.47 28.53 -4.37
CA ALA A 575 8.70 27.76 -4.16
C ALA A 575 9.96 28.54 -4.58
N LYS A 576 9.86 29.41 -5.60
CA LYS A 576 10.92 30.33 -6.00
C LYS A 576 11.14 31.41 -4.94
N GLU A 577 10.07 32.02 -4.44
CA GLU A 577 10.14 33.00 -3.35
C GLU A 577 10.69 32.40 -2.05
N TYR A 578 10.34 31.15 -1.77
CA TYR A 578 10.84 30.41 -0.63
C TYR A 578 12.33 30.03 -0.77
N GLY A 579 12.87 30.02 -1.99
CA GLY A 579 14.27 29.69 -2.28
C GLY A 579 14.54 28.20 -2.53
N LEU A 580 13.49 27.38 -2.64
CA LEU A 580 13.58 25.95 -3.00
C LEU A 580 13.99 25.75 -4.45
N ILE A 581 13.53 26.64 -5.33
CA ILE A 581 13.95 26.69 -6.73
C ILE A 581 14.49 28.08 -7.07
N ASP A 582 15.22 28.18 -8.16
CA ASP A 582 15.80 29.43 -8.65
C ASP A 582 14.90 30.11 -9.69
N GLU A 583 14.21 29.34 -10.54
CA GLU A 583 13.41 29.89 -11.64
C GLU A 583 12.23 28.99 -12.06
N VAL A 584 11.15 29.62 -12.52
CA VAL A 584 10.00 28.95 -13.14
C VAL A 584 10.19 29.01 -14.65
N ILE A 585 10.26 27.85 -15.30
CA ILE A 585 10.48 27.77 -16.75
C ILE A 585 9.15 27.98 -17.46
N GLU A 586 8.94 29.14 -18.05
CA GLU A 586 7.82 29.40 -18.96
C GLU A 586 8.12 28.84 -20.36
N ALA A 587 7.07 28.40 -21.07
CA ALA A 587 7.23 27.97 -22.45
C ALA A 587 7.66 29.17 -23.31
N ASN A 588 8.92 29.17 -23.76
CA ASN A 588 9.37 30.13 -24.75
C ASN A 588 8.53 30.00 -26.03
N LYS A 589 8.04 31.13 -26.55
CA LYS A 589 7.35 31.24 -27.85
C LYS A 589 8.22 30.80 -29.05
N ASP A 590 9.47 30.42 -28.82
CA ASP A 590 10.48 30.10 -29.84
C ASP A 590 10.96 28.63 -29.84
N SER A 591 10.35 27.72 -29.07
CA SER A 591 10.62 26.28 -29.26
C SER A 591 9.88 25.77 -30.51
N LYS A 592 10.47 26.03 -31.68
CA LYS A 592 10.17 25.37 -32.96
C LYS A 592 10.85 24.01 -33.06
#